data_AF-A0A3D1XZ51-F1
#
_entry.id   AF-A0A3D1XZ51-F1
#
_cell.length_a   1.000
_cell.length_b   1.000
_cell.length_c   1.000
_cell.angle_alpha   90.00
_cell.angle_beta   90.00
_cell.angle_gamma   90.00
#
_symmetry.space_group_name_H-M   'P 1'
#
loop_
_entity.id
_entity.type
_entity.pdbx_description
1 polymer ?
#
loop_
_entity_poly.entity_id
_entity_poly.type
_entity_poly.pdbx_seq_one_letter_code
_entity_poly.pdbx_strand_id
1 'polypeptide(L)'
;RSSSLKKIDREGAALLIEKKYPELNNSLINSAQLGDIVSDPAREKLFSSAFIHELLARTQNHITKLNADSVIEKSRTTHSRNLFLSTLAIGLVVTFIVPDFWQQALKNSNPSAGNSPTVTAEKNISSPDLAEPVYSINDLALILNYPAYTRLSAKRVNPSDGSVKALPGTEVLIKGKINQAVQAASLVINEKDSFLMESKKDSTLSGSFMVREKGFYQFRVKGPSGTRTVLPQKFPIKLDKDKKPRILLFPANPKPVYFDTDKIQIFYEGSDDFGIRSIELVALIDDST
;
A
#
# COMPACT_ATOMS: atom_id res chain seq x y z
N ARG A 1 15.15 20.98 4.09
CA ARG A 1 14.12 19.96 3.71
C ARG A 1 14.61 18.62 4.24
N SER A 2 14.16 18.25 5.45
CA SER A 2 14.65 17.05 6.15
C SER A 2 14.15 15.78 5.45
N SER A 3 15.07 14.92 5.03
CA SER A 3 14.79 13.58 4.55
C SER A 3 14.35 12.71 5.74
N SER A 4 13.04 12.59 5.94
CA SER A 4 12.47 11.61 6.87
C SER A 4 12.88 10.21 6.42
N LEU A 5 13.91 9.65 7.06
CA LEU A 5 14.16 8.21 7.06
C LEU A 5 12.85 7.54 7.51
N LYS A 6 12.15 6.87 6.59
CA LYS A 6 10.95 6.10 6.92
C LYS A 6 11.36 5.06 7.97
N LYS A 7 10.99 5.31 9.23
CA LYS A 7 11.14 4.34 10.31
C LYS A 7 10.25 3.15 9.94
N ILE A 8 10.84 1.98 9.79
CA ILE A 8 10.09 0.74 9.57
C ILE A 8 9.28 0.49 10.85
N ASP A 9 7.98 0.38 10.71
CA ASP A 9 7.06 0.03 11.79
C ASP A 9 7.13 -1.48 12.09
N ARG A 10 6.53 -1.90 13.22
CA ARG A 10 6.58 -3.29 13.69
C ARG A 10 6.02 -4.27 12.65
N GLU A 11 4.94 -3.90 11.98
CA GLU A 11 4.32 -4.67 10.90
C GLU A 11 5.20 -4.72 9.64
N GLY A 12 5.78 -3.59 9.24
CA GLY A 12 6.71 -3.53 8.11
C GLY A 12 7.97 -4.37 8.36
N ALA A 13 8.46 -4.43 9.60
CA ALA A 13 9.56 -5.31 9.98
C ALA A 13 9.16 -6.78 9.88
N ALA A 14 7.97 -7.15 10.39
CA ALA A 14 7.45 -8.51 10.29
C ALA A 14 7.31 -8.97 8.82
N LEU A 15 6.74 -8.14 7.95
CA LEU A 15 6.59 -8.44 6.53
C LEU A 15 7.94 -8.64 5.81
N LEU A 16 8.96 -7.84 6.16
CA LEU A 16 10.29 -7.98 5.58
C LEU A 16 10.98 -9.28 6.01
N ILE A 17 10.79 -9.68 7.28
CA ILE A 17 11.34 -10.92 7.82
C ILE A 17 10.65 -12.12 7.16
N GLU A 18 9.32 -12.13 7.07
CA GLU A 18 8.56 -13.23 6.44
C GLU A 18 8.81 -13.36 4.93
N LYS A 19 9.09 -12.24 4.25
CA LYS A 19 9.51 -12.28 2.84
C LYS A 19 10.83 -13.05 2.67
N LYS A 20 11.72 -12.99 3.66
CA LYS A 20 13.01 -13.68 3.64
C LYS A 20 12.92 -15.11 4.18
N TYR A 21 11.98 -15.35 5.09
CA TYR A 21 11.73 -16.62 5.76
C TYR A 21 10.27 -17.07 5.56
N PRO A 22 9.91 -17.60 4.37
CA PRO A 22 8.55 -18.02 4.05
C PRO A 22 8.00 -19.11 4.98
N GLU A 23 8.88 -19.87 5.66
CA GLU A 23 8.52 -20.89 6.64
C GLU A 23 7.79 -20.33 7.87
N LEU A 24 7.87 -19.01 8.10
CA LEU A 24 7.10 -18.35 9.15
C LEU A 24 5.60 -18.31 8.84
N ASN A 25 5.18 -18.51 7.58
CA ASN A 25 3.79 -18.68 7.17
C ASN A 25 2.80 -17.65 7.79
N ASN A 26 3.14 -16.36 7.74
CA ASN A 26 2.38 -15.24 8.32
C ASN A 26 2.27 -15.24 9.85
N SER A 27 2.98 -16.11 10.57
CA SER A 27 2.91 -16.19 12.04
C SER A 27 3.46 -14.94 12.72
N LEU A 28 4.48 -14.29 12.13
CA LEU A 28 5.14 -13.12 12.68
C LEU A 28 4.34 -11.84 12.46
N ILE A 29 3.76 -11.66 11.28
CA ILE A 29 2.87 -10.52 11.02
C ILE A 29 1.59 -10.63 11.86
N ASN A 30 0.99 -11.83 11.94
CA ASN A 30 -0.19 -12.06 12.75
C ASN A 30 0.10 -11.81 14.24
N SER A 31 1.24 -12.30 14.73
CA SER A 31 1.70 -12.03 16.10
C SER A 31 1.92 -10.54 16.38
N ALA A 32 2.48 -9.80 15.41
CA ALA A 32 2.69 -8.36 15.56
C ALA A 32 1.37 -7.58 15.62
N GLN A 33 0.37 -7.97 14.82
CA GLN A 33 -0.94 -7.34 14.78
C GLN A 33 -1.81 -7.70 16.00
N LEU A 34 -1.76 -8.95 16.43
CA LEU A 34 -2.58 -9.47 17.54
C LEU A 34 -1.95 -9.19 18.91
N GLY A 35 -0.64 -9.00 18.99
CA GLY A 35 0.05 -8.73 20.26
C GLY A 35 -0.44 -7.45 20.95
N ASP A 36 -0.85 -6.44 20.19
CA ASP A 36 -1.38 -5.19 20.74
C ASP A 36 -2.83 -5.33 21.24
N ILE A 37 -3.52 -6.42 20.85
CA ILE A 37 -4.90 -6.71 21.22
C ILE A 37 -4.98 -7.39 22.60
N VAL A 38 -3.91 -8.07 23.04
CA VAL A 38 -3.82 -8.75 24.35
C VAL A 38 -4.01 -7.80 25.53
N SER A 39 -3.75 -6.50 25.35
CA SER A 39 -3.84 -5.50 26.43
C SER A 39 -5.22 -4.83 26.55
N ASP A 40 -6.18 -5.11 25.67
CA ASP A 40 -7.51 -4.49 25.66
C ASP A 40 -8.64 -5.48 26.03
N PRO A 41 -9.17 -5.41 27.27
CA PRO A 41 -10.22 -6.30 27.78
C PRO A 41 -11.52 -6.28 26.95
N ALA A 42 -11.80 -5.18 26.23
CA ALA A 42 -13.00 -5.08 25.40
C ALA A 42 -12.90 -5.90 24.11
N ARG A 43 -11.67 -6.19 23.65
CA ARG A 43 -11.38 -6.91 22.40
C ARG A 43 -11.10 -8.40 22.58
N GLU A 44 -10.88 -8.86 23.81
CA GLU A 44 -10.83 -10.30 24.17
C GLU A 44 -12.11 -11.06 23.80
N LYS A 45 -13.25 -10.38 23.67
CA LYS A 45 -14.50 -11.01 23.17
C LYS A 45 -14.43 -11.45 21.71
N LEU A 46 -13.49 -10.92 20.92
CA LEU A 46 -13.37 -11.21 19.48
C LEU A 46 -12.37 -12.32 19.19
N PHE A 47 -11.38 -12.53 20.06
CA PHE A 47 -10.32 -13.53 19.92
C PHE A 47 -9.98 -14.10 21.30
N SER A 48 -9.89 -15.43 21.40
CA SER A 48 -9.48 -16.10 22.64
C SER A 48 -8.07 -15.68 23.04
N SER A 49 -7.88 -15.16 24.27
CA SER A 49 -6.57 -14.75 24.80
C SER A 49 -5.58 -15.92 24.78
N ALA A 50 -6.04 -17.13 25.11
CA ALA A 50 -5.29 -18.37 25.00
C ALA A 50 -4.75 -18.63 23.59
N PHE A 51 -5.56 -18.38 22.55
CA PHE A 51 -5.13 -18.55 21.16
C PHE A 51 -4.02 -17.56 20.78
N ILE A 52 -4.15 -16.30 21.22
CA ILE A 52 -3.12 -15.29 20.96
C ILE A 52 -1.82 -15.65 21.69
N HIS A 53 -1.90 -16.11 22.95
CA HIS A 53 -0.73 -16.56 23.70
C HIS A 53 -0.01 -17.74 23.04
N GLU A 54 -0.76 -18.75 22.57
CA GLU A 54 -0.17 -19.91 21.88
C GLU A 54 0.46 -19.50 20.53
N LEU A 55 -0.20 -18.62 19.77
CA LEU A 55 0.36 -18.06 18.54
C LEU A 55 1.68 -17.32 18.81
N LEU A 56 1.71 -16.47 19.85
CA LEU A 56 2.91 -15.74 20.26
C LEU A 56 4.03 -16.69 20.70
N ALA A 57 3.70 -17.72 21.48
CA ALA A 57 4.66 -18.71 21.95
C ALA A 57 5.27 -19.53 20.80
N ARG A 58 4.45 -20.03 19.87
CA ARG A 58 4.94 -20.74 18.67
C ARG A 58 5.80 -19.86 17.79
N THR A 59 5.35 -18.62 17.56
CA THR A 59 6.08 -17.65 16.74
C THR A 59 7.43 -17.33 17.35
N GLN A 60 7.50 -17.11 18.66
CA GLN A 60 8.77 -16.92 19.37
C GLN A 60 9.72 -18.10 19.16
N ASN A 61 9.21 -19.34 19.27
CA ASN A 61 9.99 -20.56 19.10
C ASN A 61 10.49 -20.78 17.66
N HIS A 62 9.82 -20.19 16.67
CA HIS A 62 10.26 -20.19 15.28
C HIS A 62 11.31 -19.10 15.03
N ILE A 63 11.12 -17.89 15.57
CA ILE A 63 12.09 -16.79 15.39
C ILE A 63 13.43 -17.09 16.06
N THR A 64 13.45 -17.74 17.23
CA THR A 64 14.71 -18.08 17.93
C THR A 64 15.61 -19.02 17.13
N LYS A 65 15.05 -19.73 16.15
CA LYS A 65 15.78 -20.61 15.23
C LYS A 65 16.31 -19.87 14.00
N LEU A 66 15.91 -18.61 13.78
CA LEU A 66 16.32 -17.82 12.63
C LEU A 66 17.63 -17.08 12.89
N ASN A 67 18.46 -16.98 11.86
CA ASN A 67 19.71 -16.23 11.92
C ASN A 67 19.47 -14.74 11.64
N ALA A 68 19.42 -13.94 12.72
CA ALA A 68 19.16 -12.50 12.67
C ALA A 68 20.15 -11.73 11.78
N ASP A 69 21.40 -12.17 11.71
CA ASP A 69 22.46 -11.51 10.93
C ASP A 69 22.22 -11.61 9.42
N SER A 70 21.44 -12.59 8.97
CA SER A 70 21.13 -12.72 7.56
C SER A 70 20.09 -11.71 7.09
N VAL A 71 19.16 -11.27 7.95
CA VAL A 71 18.04 -10.38 7.58
C VAL A 71 18.53 -8.97 7.27
N ILE A 72 19.58 -8.52 7.96
CA ILE A 72 20.14 -7.19 7.79
C ILE A 72 21.28 -7.25 6.77
N GLU A 73 20.98 -6.94 5.52
CA GLU A 73 22.00 -6.82 4.49
C GLU A 73 22.90 -5.59 4.77
N LYS A 74 24.04 -5.82 5.43
CA LYS A 74 25.03 -4.78 5.77
C LYS A 74 25.79 -4.24 4.54
N SER A 75 25.52 -4.77 3.35
CA SER A 75 26.32 -4.60 2.11
C SER A 75 26.17 -3.22 1.45
N ARG A 76 25.08 -2.49 1.72
CA ARG A 76 24.75 -1.27 0.96
C ARG A 76 25.07 0.06 1.64
N THR A 77 25.51 0.04 2.90
CA THR A 77 25.81 1.26 3.67
C THR A 77 27.30 1.63 3.65
N THR A 78 28.21 0.69 3.40
CA THR A 78 29.66 0.95 3.47
C THR A 78 30.15 1.74 2.26
N HIS A 79 29.62 1.49 1.06
CA HIS A 79 30.01 2.22 -0.15
C HIS A 79 29.56 3.69 -0.11
N SER A 80 28.31 3.97 0.29
CA SER A 80 27.82 5.34 0.44
C SER A 80 28.48 6.09 1.59
N ARG A 81 28.74 5.41 2.72
CA ARG A 81 29.49 5.98 3.85
C ARG A 81 30.93 6.32 3.46
N ASN A 82 31.64 5.41 2.78
CA ASN A 82 33.02 5.65 2.36
C ASN A 82 33.09 6.72 1.25
N LEU A 83 32.10 6.78 0.36
CA LEU A 83 31.98 7.86 -0.63
C LEU A 83 31.72 9.21 0.05
N PHE A 84 30.84 9.27 1.05
CA PHE A 84 30.56 10.48 1.82
C PHE A 84 31.76 10.92 2.65
N LEU A 85 32.47 9.99 3.30
CA LEU A 85 33.70 10.29 4.03
C LEU A 85 34.81 10.76 3.09
N SER A 86 34.90 10.18 1.89
CA SER A 86 35.85 10.60 0.86
C SER A 86 35.54 12.01 0.34
N THR A 87 34.27 12.31 0.01
CA THR A 87 33.88 13.66 -0.44
C THR A 87 34.02 14.71 0.67
N LEU A 88 33.74 14.35 1.92
CA LEU A 88 33.94 15.24 3.07
C LEU A 88 35.43 15.53 3.31
N ALA A 89 36.29 14.51 3.21
CA ALA A 89 37.74 14.67 3.33
C ALA A 89 38.32 15.56 2.21
N ILE A 90 37.87 15.36 0.96
CA ILE A 90 38.27 16.22 -0.17
C ILE A 90 37.81 17.66 0.06
N GLY A 91 36.58 17.88 0.53
CA GLY A 91 36.06 19.21 0.86
C GLY A 91 36.91 19.93 1.92
N LEU A 92 37.30 19.22 2.99
CA LEU A 92 38.19 19.74 4.03
C LEU A 92 39.57 20.11 3.49
N VAL A 93 40.16 19.29 2.63
CA VAL A 93 41.45 19.59 1.99
C VAL A 93 41.37 20.82 1.09
N VAL A 94 40.30 20.97 0.30
CA VAL A 94 40.09 22.17 -0.54
C VAL A 94 39.98 23.44 0.32
N THR A 95 39.35 23.37 1.50
CA THR A 95 39.29 24.53 2.42
C THR A 95 40.64 24.95 2.99
N PHE A 96 41.58 24.01 3.13
CA PHE A 96 42.93 24.30 3.64
C PHE A 96 43.89 24.78 2.53
N ILE A 97 43.76 24.27 1.31
CA ILE A 97 44.68 24.59 0.20
C ILE A 97 44.30 25.92 -0.47
N VAL A 98 43.01 26.27 -0.53
CA VAL A 98 42.54 27.49 -1.20
C VAL A 98 41.55 28.24 -0.27
N PRO A 99 42.05 28.98 0.73
CA PRO A 99 41.19 29.71 1.68
C PRO A 99 40.26 30.73 0.99
N ASP A 100 40.72 31.27 -0.15
CA ASP A 100 40.01 32.31 -0.91
C ASP A 100 38.91 31.78 -1.84
N PHE A 101 38.76 30.45 -1.99
CA PHE A 101 37.73 29.86 -2.84
C PHE A 101 36.31 30.21 -2.38
N TRP A 102 36.09 30.20 -1.06
CA TRP A 102 34.80 30.59 -0.47
C TRP A 102 34.50 32.08 -0.64
N GLN A 103 35.54 32.93 -0.70
CA GLN A 103 35.39 34.38 -0.91
C GLN A 103 34.91 34.69 -2.35
N GLN A 104 35.32 33.91 -3.36
CA GLN A 104 34.84 34.06 -4.74
C GLN A 104 33.46 33.42 -4.97
N ALA A 105 33.18 32.27 -4.35
CA ALA A 105 31.88 31.61 -4.48
C ALA A 105 30.74 32.41 -3.82
N LEU A 106 31.01 33.08 -2.70
CA LEU A 106 30.04 33.94 -2.01
C LEU A 106 29.89 35.32 -2.69
N LYS A 107 30.92 35.83 -3.36
CA LYS A 107 30.82 37.07 -4.16
C LYS A 107 29.89 36.96 -5.37
N ASN A 108 29.62 35.75 -5.85
CA ASN A 108 28.66 35.49 -6.93
C ASN A 108 27.22 35.19 -6.45
N SER A 109 26.93 35.33 -5.16
CA SER A 109 25.57 35.14 -4.64
C SER A 109 25.08 36.36 -3.81
N ASN A 110 24.50 37.31 -4.55
CA ASN A 110 23.44 38.29 -4.19
C ASN A 110 23.84 39.67 -3.61
N PRO A 111 22.93 40.69 -3.61
CA PRO A 111 21.95 41.14 -4.63
C PRO A 111 21.83 42.70 -4.72
N SER A 112 21.43 43.32 -5.86
CA SER A 112 20.69 44.60 -5.81
C SER A 112 20.17 45.14 -7.15
N ALA A 113 18.86 45.43 -7.11
CA ALA A 113 18.18 46.65 -7.57
C ALA A 113 18.61 47.29 -8.90
N GLY A 114 17.80 47.04 -9.95
CA GLY A 114 17.79 47.80 -11.18
C GLY A 114 16.35 48.17 -11.57
N ASN A 115 15.91 49.30 -11.02
CA ASN A 115 15.03 50.33 -11.59
C ASN A 115 13.92 49.91 -12.57
N SER A 116 12.68 50.22 -12.20
CA SER A 116 11.56 50.44 -13.12
C SER A 116 11.92 51.47 -14.19
N PRO A 117 11.53 51.23 -15.45
CA PRO A 117 11.16 52.30 -16.36
C PRO A 117 9.65 52.26 -16.57
N THR A 118 8.98 53.32 -16.13
CA THR A 118 7.69 53.73 -16.67
C THR A 118 7.96 54.25 -18.08
N VAL A 119 7.52 53.51 -19.11
CA VAL A 119 7.31 54.06 -20.45
C VAL A 119 5.94 53.61 -20.93
N THR A 120 5.03 54.59 -20.98
CA THR A 120 3.77 54.56 -21.70
C THR A 120 4.07 54.42 -23.20
N ALA A 121 3.64 53.32 -23.83
CA ALA A 121 3.42 53.27 -25.27
C ALA A 121 2.52 52.07 -25.60
N GLU A 122 1.36 52.39 -26.14
CA GLU A 122 0.34 51.50 -26.67
C GLU A 122 0.93 50.51 -27.69
N LYS A 123 0.61 49.22 -27.53
CA LYS A 123 0.34 48.38 -28.69
C LYS A 123 -0.57 47.24 -28.31
N ASN A 124 -1.81 47.33 -28.79
CA ASN A 124 -2.74 46.22 -28.92
C ASN A 124 -2.01 45.01 -29.50
N ILE A 125 -1.75 44.03 -28.65
CA ILE A 125 -1.56 42.65 -29.06
C ILE A 125 -2.51 41.87 -28.17
N SER A 126 -3.69 41.62 -28.73
CA SER A 126 -4.66 40.66 -28.24
C SER A 126 -3.91 39.42 -27.79
N SER A 127 -3.84 39.22 -26.47
CA SER A 127 -3.42 37.95 -25.91
C SER A 127 -4.45 36.92 -26.42
N PRO A 128 -4.04 35.85 -27.13
CA PRO A 128 -4.96 34.76 -27.33
C PRO A 128 -5.24 34.22 -25.93
N ASP A 129 -6.48 34.34 -25.52
CA ASP A 129 -7.08 33.73 -24.34
C ASP A 129 -6.44 32.35 -24.08
N LEU A 130 -5.51 32.28 -23.14
CA LEU A 130 -4.86 31.03 -22.71
C LEU A 130 -5.88 30.27 -21.88
N ALA A 131 -6.91 29.75 -22.53
CA ALA A 131 -7.86 28.84 -21.92
C ALA A 131 -7.06 27.68 -21.30
N GLU A 132 -7.17 27.50 -19.98
CA GLU A 132 -6.55 26.36 -19.33
C GLU A 132 -7.02 25.07 -20.02
N PRO A 133 -6.11 24.13 -20.32
CA PRO A 133 -6.49 22.91 -21.02
C PRO A 133 -7.50 22.12 -20.18
N VAL A 134 -8.73 22.04 -20.67
CA VAL A 134 -9.78 21.23 -20.06
C VAL A 134 -9.55 19.76 -20.43
N TYR A 135 -9.01 19.00 -19.49
CA TYR A 135 -8.78 17.56 -19.65
C TYR A 135 -10.05 16.77 -19.38
N SER A 136 -10.35 15.80 -20.25
CA SER A 136 -11.45 14.84 -20.08
C SER A 136 -11.00 13.42 -20.46
N ILE A 137 -11.57 12.42 -19.79
CA ILE A 137 -11.36 11.00 -20.09
C ILE A 137 -12.63 10.41 -20.66
N ASN A 138 -12.52 9.80 -21.84
CA ASN A 138 -13.60 9.17 -22.58
C ASN A 138 -13.29 7.68 -22.80
N ASP A 139 -14.25 6.93 -23.38
CA ASP A 139 -14.09 5.52 -23.77
C ASP A 139 -13.57 4.62 -22.63
N LEU A 140 -14.15 4.76 -21.44
CA LEU A 140 -13.74 3.98 -20.28
C LEU A 140 -14.04 2.49 -20.48
N ALA A 141 -13.06 1.66 -20.15
CA ALA A 141 -13.20 0.21 -20.07
C ALA A 141 -12.57 -0.31 -18.77
N LEU A 142 -13.25 -1.24 -18.13
CA LEU A 142 -12.82 -1.86 -16.87
C LEU A 142 -12.60 -3.37 -17.05
N ILE A 143 -11.57 -3.89 -16.40
CA ILE A 143 -11.38 -5.33 -16.20
C ILE A 143 -11.26 -5.58 -14.70
N LEU A 144 -12.14 -6.43 -14.16
CA LEU A 144 -12.18 -6.80 -12.76
C LEU A 144 -11.57 -8.20 -12.61
N ASN A 145 -10.39 -8.26 -11.99
CA ASN A 145 -9.72 -9.51 -11.64
C ASN A 145 -10.07 -9.84 -10.19
N TYR A 146 -11.00 -10.78 -10.00
CA TYR A 146 -11.46 -11.17 -8.67
C TYR A 146 -10.37 -11.90 -7.87
N PRO A 147 -10.44 -11.87 -6.53
CA PRO A 147 -9.50 -12.60 -5.69
C PRO A 147 -9.46 -14.09 -6.03
N ALA A 148 -8.26 -14.68 -5.98
CA ALA A 148 -8.03 -16.06 -6.40
C ALA A 148 -8.92 -17.09 -5.68
N TYR A 149 -9.26 -16.86 -4.40
CA TYR A 149 -10.11 -17.76 -3.61
C TYR A 149 -11.53 -17.87 -4.18
N THR A 150 -12.03 -16.83 -4.86
CA THR A 150 -13.38 -16.82 -5.44
C THR A 150 -13.49 -17.70 -6.69
N ARG A 151 -12.36 -17.99 -7.35
CA ARG A 151 -12.27 -18.69 -8.64
C ARG A 151 -13.13 -18.09 -9.75
N LEU A 152 -13.59 -16.85 -9.59
CA LEU A 152 -14.37 -16.15 -10.60
C LEU A 152 -13.47 -15.73 -11.75
N SER A 153 -13.97 -15.85 -12.97
CA SER A 153 -13.28 -15.35 -14.16
C SER A 153 -13.26 -13.83 -14.18
N ALA A 154 -12.23 -13.26 -14.81
CA ALA A 154 -12.11 -11.82 -14.93
C ALA A 154 -13.31 -11.24 -15.70
N LYS A 155 -13.98 -10.23 -15.12
CA LYS A 155 -15.13 -9.57 -15.73
C LYS A 155 -14.68 -8.33 -16.50
N ARG A 156 -15.00 -8.28 -17.80
CA ARG A 156 -14.74 -7.11 -18.65
C ARG A 156 -16.01 -6.28 -18.81
N VAL A 157 -15.89 -4.97 -18.65
CA VAL A 157 -16.98 -4.00 -18.84
C VAL A 157 -16.51 -2.96 -19.84
N ASN A 158 -17.03 -3.03 -21.07
CA ASN A 158 -16.70 -2.12 -22.16
C ASN A 158 -17.92 -1.96 -23.08
N PRO A 159 -18.49 -0.75 -23.25
CA PRO A 159 -18.11 0.50 -22.56
C PRO A 159 -18.46 0.46 -21.07
N SER A 160 -17.77 1.27 -20.28
CA SER A 160 -18.01 1.44 -18.85
C SER A 160 -18.35 2.89 -18.52
N ASP A 161 -19.22 3.08 -17.53
CA ASP A 161 -19.50 4.36 -16.88
C ASP A 161 -18.43 4.74 -15.82
N GLY A 162 -17.43 3.89 -15.63
CA GLY A 162 -16.40 3.99 -14.60
C GLY A 162 -16.87 3.57 -13.20
N SER A 163 -18.12 3.18 -13.00
CA SER A 163 -18.57 2.67 -11.69
C SER A 163 -17.96 1.29 -11.43
N VAL A 164 -17.30 1.15 -10.28
CA VAL A 164 -16.73 -0.13 -9.82
C VAL A 164 -17.65 -0.73 -8.76
N LYS A 165 -18.07 -1.99 -8.97
CA LYS A 165 -18.75 -2.81 -7.97
C LYS A 165 -18.10 -4.19 -7.93
N ALA A 166 -17.41 -4.51 -6.83
CA ALA A 166 -16.64 -5.74 -6.70
C ALA A 166 -16.35 -6.12 -5.23
N LEU A 167 -15.88 -7.34 -5.00
CA LEU A 167 -15.39 -7.81 -3.70
C LEU A 167 -14.09 -7.08 -3.29
N PRO A 168 -13.85 -6.85 -1.98
CA PRO A 168 -12.53 -6.44 -1.50
C PRO A 168 -11.42 -7.37 -2.02
N GLY A 169 -10.26 -6.80 -2.34
CA GLY A 169 -9.14 -7.52 -2.96
C GLY A 169 -9.22 -7.69 -4.48
N THR A 170 -10.34 -7.32 -5.12
CA THR A 170 -10.43 -7.29 -6.59
C THR A 170 -9.48 -6.25 -7.16
N GLU A 171 -8.64 -6.64 -8.12
CA GLU A 171 -7.84 -5.70 -8.90
C GLU A 171 -8.68 -5.15 -10.07
N VAL A 172 -8.73 -3.83 -10.19
CA VAL A 172 -9.43 -3.13 -11.26
C VAL A 172 -8.41 -2.56 -12.22
N LEU A 173 -8.40 -3.03 -13.46
CA LEU A 173 -7.66 -2.40 -14.54
C LEU A 173 -8.58 -1.44 -15.27
N ILE A 174 -8.17 -0.19 -15.35
CA ILE A 174 -8.90 0.89 -16.01
C ILE A 174 -8.16 1.26 -17.28
N LYS A 175 -8.90 1.37 -18.37
CA LYS A 175 -8.47 1.98 -19.62
C LYS A 175 -9.39 3.14 -19.96
N GLY A 176 -8.84 4.19 -20.54
CA GLY A 176 -9.61 5.33 -21.06
C GLY A 176 -8.77 6.14 -22.04
N LYS A 177 -9.44 6.93 -22.88
CA LYS A 177 -8.77 7.85 -23.81
C LYS A 177 -8.83 9.27 -23.28
N ILE A 178 -7.69 9.95 -23.26
CA ILE A 178 -7.62 11.36 -22.90
C ILE A 178 -7.76 12.24 -24.14
N ASN A 179 -8.46 13.37 -24.00
CA ASN A 179 -8.69 14.32 -25.10
C ASN A 179 -7.44 15.13 -25.50
N GLN A 180 -6.43 15.21 -24.64
CA GLN A 180 -5.22 16.00 -24.84
C GLN A 180 -3.98 15.27 -24.32
N ALA A 181 -2.82 15.58 -24.91
CA ALA A 181 -1.55 14.99 -24.50
C ALA A 181 -1.17 15.39 -23.07
N VAL A 182 -0.71 14.42 -22.28
CA VAL A 182 -0.27 14.60 -20.89
C VAL A 182 1.09 13.97 -20.67
N GLN A 183 1.89 14.56 -19.78
CA GLN A 183 3.20 14.02 -19.40
C GLN A 183 3.08 12.80 -18.49
N ALA A 184 2.04 12.79 -17.64
CA ALA A 184 1.76 11.71 -16.72
C ALA A 184 0.29 11.71 -16.33
N ALA A 185 -0.23 10.55 -15.95
CA ALA A 185 -1.55 10.39 -15.37
C ALA A 185 -1.48 9.46 -14.15
N SER A 186 -2.44 9.60 -13.26
CA SER A 186 -2.58 8.80 -12.05
C SER A 186 -4.05 8.66 -11.68
N LEU A 187 -4.39 7.55 -11.04
CA LEU A 187 -5.67 7.32 -10.39
C LEU A 187 -5.53 7.73 -8.93
N VAL A 188 -6.45 8.55 -8.44
CA VAL A 188 -6.51 8.99 -7.04
C VAL A 188 -7.73 8.36 -6.39
N ILE A 189 -7.52 7.53 -5.37
CA ILE A 189 -8.58 6.85 -4.62
C ILE A 189 -8.85 7.62 -3.33
N ASN A 190 -10.10 7.97 -3.08
CA ASN A 190 -10.55 8.64 -1.85
C ASN A 190 -9.70 9.87 -1.47
N GLU A 191 -9.17 10.58 -2.48
CA GLU A 191 -8.31 11.76 -2.33
C GLU A 191 -6.98 11.51 -1.58
N LYS A 192 -6.62 10.25 -1.29
CA LYS A 192 -5.44 9.87 -0.50
C LYS A 192 -4.43 9.09 -1.32
N ASP A 193 -4.83 7.92 -1.79
CA ASP A 193 -3.94 6.99 -2.47
C ASP A 193 -3.81 7.36 -3.95
N SER A 194 -2.61 7.29 -4.50
CA SER A 194 -2.34 7.67 -5.88
C SER A 194 -1.58 6.55 -6.60
N PHE A 195 -2.14 6.06 -7.70
CA PHE A 195 -1.59 4.98 -8.53
C PHE A 195 -1.22 5.54 -9.90
N LEU A 196 0.01 5.31 -10.36
CA LEU A 196 0.44 5.78 -11.67
C LEU A 196 -0.29 5.07 -12.80
N MET A 197 -0.55 5.80 -13.88
CA MET A 197 -1.07 5.25 -15.13
C MET A 197 0.01 5.31 -16.21
N GLU A 198 0.01 4.30 -17.06
CA GLU A 198 0.76 4.27 -18.30
C GLU A 198 -0.02 5.02 -19.39
N SER A 199 0.68 5.90 -20.11
CA SER A 199 0.13 6.56 -21.30
C SER A 199 0.74 5.94 -22.55
N LYS A 200 -0.10 5.49 -23.47
CA LYS A 200 0.32 5.00 -24.78
C LYS A 200 0.30 6.12 -25.81
N LYS A 201 0.94 5.88 -26.96
CA LYS A 201 1.07 6.86 -28.07
C LYS A 201 -0.26 7.29 -28.68
N ASP A 202 -1.30 6.46 -28.54
CA ASP A 202 -2.67 6.67 -29.03
C ASP A 202 -3.54 7.47 -28.05
N SER A 203 -2.95 8.14 -27.06
CA SER A 203 -3.67 8.82 -25.96
C SER A 203 -4.51 7.88 -25.09
N THR A 204 -4.25 6.57 -25.14
CA THR A 204 -4.84 5.61 -24.21
C THR A 204 -4.08 5.62 -22.90
N LEU A 205 -4.79 5.86 -21.80
CA LEU A 205 -4.30 5.69 -20.44
C LEU A 205 -4.71 4.32 -19.91
N SER A 206 -3.78 3.64 -19.23
CA SER A 206 -4.01 2.36 -18.57
C SER A 206 -3.45 2.40 -17.16
N GLY A 207 -4.22 1.99 -16.17
CA GLY A 207 -3.76 1.89 -14.79
C GLY A 207 -4.53 0.83 -14.02
N SER A 208 -4.05 0.46 -12.84
CA SER A 208 -4.78 -0.44 -11.96
C SER A 208 -4.73 0.01 -10.51
N PHE A 209 -5.73 -0.43 -9.74
CA PHE A 209 -5.75 -0.31 -8.30
C PHE A 209 -6.49 -1.49 -7.68
N MET A 210 -6.26 -1.75 -6.40
CA MET A 210 -6.94 -2.80 -5.65
C MET A 210 -8.11 -2.22 -4.85
N VAL A 211 -9.28 -2.83 -4.98
CA VAL A 211 -10.47 -2.45 -4.21
C VAL A 211 -10.26 -2.85 -2.76
N ARG A 212 -10.27 -1.89 -1.84
CA ARG A 212 -10.11 -2.13 -0.39
C ARG A 212 -11.32 -1.68 0.40
N GLU A 213 -11.80 -0.48 0.08
CA GLU A 213 -12.90 0.18 0.77
C GLU A 213 -13.86 0.82 -0.23
N LYS A 214 -15.08 1.12 0.25
CA LYS A 214 -16.06 1.91 -0.50
C LYS A 214 -15.55 3.35 -0.68
N GLY A 215 -16.01 4.03 -1.72
CA GLY A 215 -15.67 5.44 -1.93
C GLY A 215 -15.72 5.84 -3.40
N PHE A 216 -14.67 6.49 -3.89
CA PHE A 216 -14.57 6.91 -5.28
C PHE A 216 -13.12 7.00 -5.76
N TYR A 217 -12.94 6.99 -7.07
CA TYR A 217 -11.68 7.35 -7.71
C TYR A 217 -11.84 8.53 -8.68
N GLN A 218 -10.72 9.21 -8.91
CA GLN A 218 -10.61 10.32 -9.87
C GLN A 218 -9.33 10.17 -10.68
N PHE A 219 -9.31 10.79 -11.85
CA PHE A 219 -8.09 10.93 -12.63
C PHE A 219 -7.35 12.19 -12.22
N ARG A 220 -6.02 12.09 -12.07
CA ARG A 220 -5.12 13.23 -11.91
C ARG A 220 -4.12 13.19 -13.04
N VAL A 221 -4.04 14.28 -13.78
CA VAL A 221 -3.19 14.42 -14.96
C VAL A 221 -2.14 15.50 -14.74
N LYS A 222 -1.00 15.36 -15.41
CA LYS A 222 0.06 16.37 -15.47
C LYS A 222 0.18 16.87 -16.90
N GLY A 223 -0.19 18.13 -17.13
CA GLY A 223 -0.14 18.75 -18.44
C GLY A 223 1.30 19.06 -18.91
N PRO A 224 1.47 19.53 -20.17
CA PRO A 224 2.77 19.94 -20.71
C PRO A 224 3.45 21.07 -19.94
N SER A 225 2.67 21.97 -19.33
CA SER A 225 3.17 23.04 -18.45
C SER A 225 3.73 22.53 -17.12
N GLY A 226 3.52 21.25 -16.80
CA GLY A 226 3.91 20.63 -15.56
C GLY A 226 2.87 20.73 -14.43
N THR A 227 1.80 21.51 -14.63
CA THR A 227 0.68 21.64 -13.70
C THR A 227 -0.06 20.31 -13.54
N ARG A 228 -0.37 19.95 -12.29
CA ARG A 228 -1.15 18.76 -11.95
C ARG A 228 -2.60 19.15 -11.68
N THR A 229 -3.52 18.53 -12.40
CA THR A 229 -4.95 18.80 -12.28
C THR A 229 -5.68 17.52 -11.94
N VAL A 230 -6.51 17.55 -10.89
CA VAL A 230 -7.45 16.47 -10.58
C VAL A 230 -8.73 16.74 -11.34
N LEU A 231 -9.18 15.78 -12.14
CA LEU A 231 -10.42 15.90 -12.88
C LEU A 231 -11.62 15.86 -11.90
N PRO A 232 -12.65 16.70 -12.10
CA PRO A 232 -13.75 16.84 -11.15
C PRO A 232 -14.66 15.60 -11.09
N GLN A 233 -14.70 14.79 -12.14
CA GLN A 233 -15.55 13.60 -12.20
C GLN A 233 -15.08 12.53 -11.20
N LYS A 234 -15.98 12.18 -10.27
CA LYS A 234 -15.79 11.12 -9.27
C LYS A 234 -16.49 9.85 -9.73
N PHE A 235 -15.74 8.76 -9.80
CA PHE A 235 -16.26 7.44 -10.19
C PHE A 235 -16.47 6.59 -8.94
N PRO A 236 -17.68 6.09 -8.67
CA PRO A 236 -17.99 5.41 -7.41
C PRO A 236 -17.35 4.03 -7.33
N ILE A 237 -16.91 3.67 -6.13
CA ILE A 237 -16.44 2.33 -5.75
C ILE A 237 -17.42 1.77 -4.72
N LYS A 238 -18.11 0.69 -5.07
CA LYS A 238 -19.03 -0.05 -4.22
C LYS A 238 -18.45 -1.43 -3.92
N LEU A 239 -18.57 -1.84 -2.66
CA LEU A 239 -18.15 -3.17 -2.24
C LEU A 239 -19.31 -4.15 -2.34
N ASP A 240 -19.04 -5.30 -2.96
CA ASP A 240 -19.85 -6.49 -2.75
C ASP A 240 -19.50 -7.11 -1.40
N LYS A 241 -20.51 -7.70 -0.75
CA LYS A 241 -20.34 -8.29 0.57
C LYS A 241 -19.86 -9.73 0.42
N ASP A 242 -18.63 -9.98 0.84
CA ASP A 242 -18.11 -11.33 1.06
C ASP A 242 -18.70 -11.91 2.36
N LYS A 243 -19.20 -13.14 2.32
CA LYS A 243 -19.72 -13.77 3.53
C LYS A 243 -18.56 -14.40 4.28
N LYS A 244 -18.63 -14.38 5.61
CA LYS A 244 -17.66 -15.11 6.42
C LYS A 244 -18.01 -16.60 6.41
N PRO A 245 -17.01 -17.49 6.40
CA PRO A 245 -17.25 -18.92 6.55
C PRO A 245 -17.91 -19.21 7.90
N ARG A 246 -18.69 -20.29 7.95
CA ARG A 246 -19.37 -20.77 9.15
C ARG A 246 -18.98 -22.21 9.41
N ILE A 247 -18.52 -22.48 10.63
CA ILE A 247 -18.32 -23.83 11.16
C ILE A 247 -19.37 -24.09 12.24
N LEU A 248 -20.09 -25.19 12.14
CA LEU A 248 -20.91 -25.75 13.22
C LEU A 248 -20.18 -26.95 13.78
N LEU A 249 -20.08 -27.04 15.11
CA LEU A 249 -19.57 -28.23 15.79
C LEU A 249 -20.72 -28.93 16.50
N PHE A 250 -20.74 -30.25 16.42
CA PHE A 250 -21.73 -31.10 17.06
C PHE A 250 -20.99 -32.12 17.94
N PRO A 251 -21.29 -32.19 19.24
CA PRO A 251 -20.76 -33.26 20.06
C PRO A 251 -21.35 -34.59 19.56
N ALA A 252 -20.53 -35.63 19.47
CA ALA A 252 -21.05 -36.97 19.16
C ALA A 252 -21.96 -37.49 20.29
N ASN A 253 -21.75 -37.02 21.53
CA ASN A 253 -22.60 -37.35 22.67
C ASN A 253 -23.66 -36.24 22.89
N PRO A 254 -24.96 -36.53 22.76
CA PRO A 254 -26.03 -35.55 23.00
C PRO A 254 -26.16 -35.11 24.47
N LYS A 255 -25.56 -35.86 25.42
CA LYS A 255 -25.48 -35.50 26.85
C LYS A 255 -24.01 -35.62 27.30
N PRO A 256 -23.17 -34.61 27.04
CA PRO A 256 -21.73 -34.71 27.22
C PRO A 256 -21.37 -34.85 28.71
N VAL A 257 -21.06 -36.07 29.11
CA VAL A 257 -20.30 -36.41 30.32
C VAL A 257 -19.21 -37.33 29.83
N TYR A 258 -17.97 -36.97 30.12
CA TYR A 258 -16.78 -37.68 29.67
C TYR A 258 -15.84 -37.90 30.85
N PHE A 259 -15.15 -39.03 30.87
CA PHE A 259 -14.03 -39.29 31.75
C PHE A 259 -12.72 -38.83 31.09
N ASP A 260 -11.68 -38.62 31.90
CA ASP A 260 -10.36 -38.19 31.39
C ASP A 260 -9.73 -39.21 30.42
N THR A 261 -10.16 -40.47 30.49
CA THR A 261 -9.74 -41.54 29.58
C THR A 261 -10.51 -41.59 28.26
N ASP A 262 -11.60 -40.81 28.13
CA ASP A 262 -12.50 -40.91 26.99
C ASP A 262 -11.91 -40.27 25.74
N LYS A 263 -12.13 -40.91 24.60
CA LYS A 263 -11.86 -40.32 23.29
C LYS A 263 -13.08 -39.54 22.84
N ILE A 264 -13.00 -38.23 22.91
CA ILE A 264 -14.10 -37.34 22.49
C ILE A 264 -14.14 -37.27 20.97
N GLN A 265 -15.26 -37.69 20.39
CA GLN A 265 -15.55 -37.49 18.97
C GLN A 265 -16.44 -36.25 18.78
N ILE A 266 -16.07 -35.42 17.80
CA ILE A 266 -16.80 -34.20 17.43
C ILE A 266 -17.04 -34.26 15.93
N PHE A 267 -18.28 -33.98 15.52
CA PHE A 267 -18.62 -33.77 14.12
C PHE A 267 -18.62 -32.27 13.83
N TYR A 268 -18.30 -31.89 12.60
CA TYR A 268 -18.40 -30.51 12.17
C TYR A 268 -19.01 -30.39 10.79
N GLU A 269 -19.64 -29.25 10.54
CA GLU A 269 -20.11 -28.84 9.23
C GLU A 269 -19.53 -27.47 8.91
N GLY A 270 -18.85 -27.36 7.77
CA GLY A 270 -18.33 -26.11 7.27
C GLY A 270 -19.12 -25.63 6.06
N SER A 271 -19.51 -24.36 6.04
CA SER A 271 -20.18 -23.72 4.90
C SER A 271 -19.57 -22.35 4.59
N ASP A 272 -19.43 -22.06 3.29
CA ASP A 272 -18.94 -20.79 2.75
C ASP A 272 -19.46 -20.63 1.31
N ASP A 273 -19.60 -19.41 0.81
CA ASP A 273 -20.09 -19.13 -0.55
C ASP A 273 -19.02 -19.28 -1.64
N PHE A 274 -17.74 -19.17 -1.31
CA PHE A 274 -16.62 -19.45 -2.21
C PHE A 274 -15.86 -20.75 -1.85
N GLY A 275 -16.27 -21.39 -0.76
CA GLY A 275 -15.83 -22.72 -0.34
C GLY A 275 -14.73 -22.66 0.72
N ILE A 276 -14.47 -23.80 1.34
CA ILE A 276 -13.51 -23.90 2.46
C ILE A 276 -12.27 -24.68 2.00
N ARG A 277 -11.10 -24.07 2.21
CA ARG A 277 -9.82 -24.69 1.86
C ARG A 277 -9.30 -25.64 2.94
N SER A 278 -9.35 -25.23 4.20
CA SER A 278 -8.90 -26.01 5.34
C SER A 278 -9.73 -25.67 6.58
N ILE A 279 -9.82 -26.64 7.49
CA ILE A 279 -10.45 -26.49 8.80
C ILE A 279 -9.45 -27.05 9.80
N GLU A 280 -9.12 -26.25 10.80
CA GLU A 280 -8.19 -26.61 11.86
C GLU A 280 -8.91 -26.46 13.20
N LEU A 281 -8.90 -27.53 14.00
CA LEU A 281 -9.40 -27.49 15.37
C LEU A 281 -8.23 -27.17 16.30
N VAL A 282 -8.32 -26.05 16.99
CA VAL A 282 -7.37 -25.66 18.05
C VAL A 282 -8.13 -25.71 19.37
N ALA A 283 -7.64 -26.51 20.30
CA ALA A 283 -8.19 -26.66 21.64
C ALA A 283 -7.15 -26.23 22.69
N LEU A 284 -7.61 -25.53 23.73
CA LEU A 284 -6.85 -25.33 24.95
C LEU A 284 -7.25 -26.43 25.94
N ILE A 285 -6.27 -27.05 26.56
CA ILE A 285 -6.48 -28.00 27.65
C ILE A 285 -5.92 -27.33 28.90
N ASP A 286 -6.79 -26.96 29.84
CA ASP A 286 -6.36 -26.41 31.14
C ASP A 286 -5.85 -27.57 32.00
N ASP A 287 -4.53 -27.68 32.11
CA ASP A 287 -3.87 -28.64 33.00
C ASP A 287 -3.93 -28.10 34.44
N SER A 288 -5.10 -28.26 35.06
CA SER A 288 -5.23 -28.03 36.51
C SER A 288 -4.70 -29.26 37.24
N THR A 289 -3.39 -29.25 37.51
CA THR A 289 -2.76 -30.13 38.51
C THR A 289 -2.80 -29.49 39.89
#